data_AF-A0A947HKK9-F1
#
_entry.id   AF-A0A947HKK9-F1
#
_cell.length_a   1.000
_cell.length_b   1.000
_cell.length_c   1.000
_cell.angle_alpha   90.00
_cell.angle_beta   90.00
_cell.angle_gamma   90.00
#
_symmetry.space_group_name_H-M   'P 1'
#
loop_
_entity.id
_entity.type
_entity.pdbx_description
1 polymer ?
#
loop_
_entity_poly.entity_id
_entity_poly.type
_entity_poly.pdbx_seq_one_letter_code
_entity_poly.pdbx_strand_id
1 'polypeptide(L)'
;MSHRLRFSSSWIAVAVALALGCGDDLPTGNVSDAPPADAPDTFDADSSTDTSLDTSLDTLTDTGPAWGLDERPPNPTCLAPPKPPVSDLVGLVPAYPGATFAEPTAAAFAAGLDSRVYVVGKEGFLWWAEPEVGGATLALDLTDRVVSEADMGLVGLAFDPDFAVTGAMYLAYNLSCEAAALTGAADVCPAPGQENGYARNVSRISRFRSEDGGDTFEPESEEIILDSWQPGIDHTVNQ
;
A
#
# COMPACT_ATOMS: atom_id res chain seq x y z
N MET A 1 21.28 -42.97 41.77
CA MET A 1 22.64 -42.48 42.08
C MET A 1 23.58 -42.94 40.99
N SER A 2 24.48 -42.06 40.55
CA SER A 2 25.48 -42.23 39.48
C SER A 2 24.97 -42.14 38.04
N HIS A 3 25.20 -41.00 37.40
CA HIS A 3 25.96 -40.96 36.14
C HIS A 3 26.77 -39.67 36.08
N ARG A 4 28.06 -39.83 35.74
CA ARG A 4 29.10 -38.81 35.68
C ARG A 4 29.18 -38.23 34.26
N LEU A 5 29.19 -36.90 34.18
CA LEU A 5 30.18 -36.03 33.48
C LEU A 5 30.62 -36.37 32.04
N ARG A 6 30.31 -35.45 31.11
CA ARG A 6 31.23 -34.62 30.28
C ARG A 6 30.63 -34.35 28.89
N PHE A 7 30.49 -33.07 28.52
CA PHE A 7 30.56 -32.67 27.12
C PHE A 7 31.52 -31.49 26.95
N SER A 8 32.32 -31.64 25.91
CA SER A 8 33.52 -30.91 25.54
C SER A 8 33.17 -29.60 24.84
N SER A 9 33.93 -28.56 25.17
CA SER A 9 34.11 -27.34 24.39
C SER A 9 34.63 -27.64 22.98
N SER A 10 34.08 -26.97 21.97
CA SER A 10 34.76 -26.74 20.70
C SER A 10 34.36 -25.38 20.14
N TRP A 11 35.37 -24.51 20.00
CA TRP A 11 35.30 -23.19 19.41
C TRP A 11 35.42 -23.34 17.89
N ILE A 12 34.59 -22.62 17.12
CA ILE A 12 34.81 -22.43 15.68
C ILE A 12 35.06 -20.94 15.46
N ALA A 13 36.29 -20.62 15.05
CA ALA A 13 36.68 -19.34 14.50
C ALA A 13 36.34 -19.30 13.00
N VAL A 14 35.74 -18.21 12.53
CA VAL A 14 35.58 -17.92 11.10
C VAL A 14 36.55 -16.80 10.75
N ALA A 15 37.43 -17.09 9.79
CA ALA A 15 38.47 -16.19 9.30
C ALA A 15 37.93 -15.32 8.16
N VAL A 16 38.25 -14.03 8.24
CA VAL A 16 38.06 -13.01 7.19
C VAL A 16 39.15 -13.18 6.14
N ALA A 17 38.79 -13.28 4.86
CA ALA A 17 39.72 -13.25 3.74
C ALA A 17 39.44 -12.02 2.86
N LEU A 18 40.36 -11.04 2.95
CA LEU A 18 40.54 -9.99 1.94
C LEU A 18 41.18 -10.61 0.69
N ALA A 19 40.64 -10.32 -0.49
CA ALA A 19 41.32 -10.51 -1.77
C ALA A 19 41.50 -9.15 -2.46
N LEU A 20 42.74 -8.88 -2.85
CA LEU A 20 43.24 -7.71 -3.57
C LEU A 20 43.63 -8.13 -5.01
N GLY A 21 43.33 -7.25 -5.98
CA GLY A 21 43.94 -7.17 -7.33
C GLY A 21 43.29 -8.07 -8.41
N CYS A 22 43.15 -7.67 -9.68
CA CYS A 22 43.78 -6.61 -10.47
C CYS A 22 42.84 -6.14 -11.59
N GLY A 23 42.90 -4.85 -11.97
CA GLY A 23 42.23 -4.32 -13.17
C GLY A 23 42.95 -3.05 -13.63
N ASP A 24 43.58 -3.14 -14.79
CA ASP A 24 44.49 -2.15 -15.39
C ASP A 24 43.80 -0.86 -15.89
N ASP A 25 44.60 0.21 -15.91
CA ASP A 25 44.35 1.57 -16.43
C ASP A 25 43.72 1.65 -17.82
N LEU A 26 42.85 2.64 -18.06
CA LEU A 26 42.77 3.53 -19.24
C LEU A 26 41.65 4.60 -19.06
N PRO A 27 41.68 5.74 -19.78
CA PRO A 27 42.29 7.03 -19.45
C PRO A 27 41.31 8.08 -18.86
N THR A 28 41.87 9.10 -18.20
CA THR A 28 41.14 10.28 -17.70
C THR A 28 40.55 11.14 -18.83
N GLY A 29 39.22 11.18 -18.91
CA GLY A 29 38.46 12.20 -19.64
C GLY A 29 37.53 12.94 -18.68
N ASN A 30 37.83 14.22 -18.42
CA ASN A 30 36.92 15.13 -17.72
C ASN A 30 35.68 15.36 -18.60
N VAL A 31 34.50 14.97 -18.14
CA VAL A 31 33.23 15.57 -18.56
C VAL A 31 32.49 15.97 -17.31
N SER A 32 32.52 17.27 -17.02
CA SER A 32 31.70 17.92 -16.01
C SER A 32 30.36 18.26 -16.64
N ASP A 33 29.34 17.43 -16.41
CA ASP A 33 27.95 17.77 -16.66
C ASP A 33 27.20 17.69 -15.33
N ALA A 34 27.00 18.85 -14.72
CA ALA A 34 26.04 19.03 -13.64
C ALA A 34 24.62 19.06 -14.24
N PRO A 35 23.61 18.43 -13.62
CA PRO A 35 22.23 18.61 -14.06
C PRO A 35 21.80 20.06 -13.77
N PRO A 36 21.07 20.74 -14.68
CA PRO A 36 20.53 22.06 -14.37
C PRO A 36 19.43 21.92 -13.30
N ALA A 37 19.39 22.91 -12.41
CA ALA A 37 18.38 23.03 -11.36
C ALA A 37 17.01 23.37 -11.98
N ASP A 38 15.97 22.62 -11.60
CA ASP A 38 14.59 22.93 -11.95
C ASP A 38 14.09 24.14 -11.15
N ALA A 39 13.56 25.13 -11.89
CA ALA A 39 12.87 26.31 -11.37
C ALA A 39 11.38 25.98 -11.09
N PRO A 40 10.68 26.76 -10.26
CA PRO A 40 9.42 26.31 -9.66
C PRO A 40 8.24 26.41 -10.63
N ASP A 41 7.49 25.32 -10.77
CA ASP A 41 6.23 25.30 -11.52
C ASP A 41 5.13 25.98 -10.71
N THR A 42 4.65 27.12 -11.23
CA THR A 42 3.40 27.75 -10.81
C THR A 42 2.25 27.01 -11.48
N PHE A 43 1.43 26.31 -10.71
CA PHE A 43 0.15 25.79 -11.17
C PHE A 43 -0.85 26.94 -11.33
N ASP A 44 -1.08 27.37 -12.57
CA ASP A 44 -2.25 28.17 -12.96
C ASP A 44 -3.30 27.24 -13.60
N ALA A 45 -4.54 27.42 -13.16
CA ALA A 45 -5.69 26.60 -13.52
C ALA A 45 -6.25 26.90 -14.93
N ASP A 46 -6.59 25.81 -15.61
CA ASP A 46 -7.55 25.63 -16.72
C ASP A 46 -7.87 26.83 -17.64
N SER A 47 -7.23 26.83 -18.82
CA SER A 47 -7.84 27.34 -20.06
C SER A 47 -7.08 26.76 -21.27
N SER A 48 -7.37 25.51 -21.65
CA SER A 48 -6.82 24.93 -22.88
C SER A 48 -7.78 25.12 -24.06
N THR A 49 -7.59 26.20 -24.82
CA THR A 49 -7.76 26.12 -26.28
C THR A 49 -6.39 25.82 -26.87
N ASP A 50 -6.02 24.54 -26.88
CA ASP A 50 -4.75 24.11 -27.45
C ASP A 50 -4.83 24.17 -28.99
N THR A 51 -4.05 25.08 -29.58
CA THR A 51 -3.82 25.16 -31.03
C THR A 51 -2.36 24.97 -31.38
N SER A 52 -1.59 24.30 -30.52
CA SER A 52 -0.20 23.95 -30.84
C SER A 52 -0.17 22.68 -31.68
N LEU A 53 -0.06 22.85 -33.00
CA LEU A 53 0.30 21.76 -33.90
C LEU A 53 1.78 21.42 -33.69
N ASP A 54 2.03 20.31 -33.02
CA ASP A 54 3.33 19.64 -33.02
C ASP A 54 3.62 19.10 -34.43
N THR A 55 4.40 19.85 -35.21
CA THR A 55 4.86 19.46 -36.55
C THR A 55 6.12 18.60 -36.52
N SER A 56 6.41 17.90 -35.42
CA SER A 56 7.57 17.01 -35.33
C SER A 56 7.26 15.63 -34.77
N LEU A 57 6.15 15.01 -35.21
CA LEU A 57 6.05 13.55 -35.14
C LEU A 57 6.59 12.92 -36.42
N ASP A 58 7.88 12.63 -36.32
CA ASP A 58 8.63 11.74 -37.18
C ASP A 58 7.86 10.44 -37.41
N THR A 59 7.85 10.02 -38.67
CA THR A 59 7.10 8.91 -39.25
C THR A 59 7.50 7.56 -38.64
N LEU A 60 7.01 7.24 -37.45
CA LEU A 60 6.90 5.86 -37.01
C LEU A 60 5.70 5.27 -37.74
N THR A 61 5.96 4.55 -38.84
CA THR A 61 4.98 3.60 -39.35
C THR A 61 4.80 2.53 -38.28
N ASP A 62 3.73 2.66 -37.49
CA ASP A 62 3.24 1.58 -36.64
C ASP A 62 2.84 0.43 -37.57
N THR A 63 3.78 -0.50 -37.74
CA THR A 63 3.59 -1.74 -38.49
C THR A 63 3.19 -2.89 -37.57
N GLY A 64 2.88 -2.58 -36.30
CA GLY A 64 2.19 -3.49 -35.41
C GLY A 64 0.74 -3.70 -35.86
N PRO A 65 0.08 -4.79 -35.45
CA PRO A 65 -1.38 -4.84 -35.56
C PRO A 65 -1.93 -3.61 -34.84
N ALA A 66 -2.81 -2.84 -35.49
CA ALA A 66 -3.46 -1.68 -34.90
C ALA A 66 -4.01 -2.07 -33.52
N TRP A 67 -3.41 -1.53 -32.46
CA TRP A 67 -3.89 -1.78 -31.10
C TRP A 67 -5.13 -0.91 -30.88
N GLY A 68 -6.25 -1.56 -30.62
CA GLY A 68 -7.53 -0.86 -30.46
C GLY A 68 -8.27 -0.64 -31.77
N LEU A 69 -9.48 -0.09 -31.67
CA LEU A 69 -10.30 0.27 -32.81
C LEU A 69 -10.18 1.78 -33.01
N ASP A 70 -9.83 2.21 -34.22
CA ASP A 70 -9.76 3.63 -34.60
C ASP A 70 -11.10 4.35 -34.36
N GLU A 71 -12.20 3.60 -34.43
CA GLU A 71 -13.53 4.05 -34.09
C GLU A 71 -14.23 3.02 -33.20
N ARG A 72 -14.93 3.51 -32.18
CA ARG A 72 -15.80 2.69 -31.36
C ARG A 72 -16.96 2.16 -32.22
N PRO A 73 -17.16 0.83 -32.35
CA PRO A 73 -18.29 0.28 -33.08
C PRO A 73 -19.61 0.74 -32.46
N PRO A 74 -20.64 1.06 -33.27
CA PRO A 74 -21.95 1.37 -32.75
C PRO A 74 -22.50 0.17 -31.97
N ASN A 75 -23.05 0.41 -30.78
CA ASN A 75 -23.70 -0.61 -29.96
C ASN A 75 -25.23 -0.37 -29.93
N PRO A 76 -25.95 -0.70 -31.02
CA PRO A 76 -27.39 -0.43 -31.14
C PRO A 76 -28.25 -1.29 -30.22
N THR A 77 -27.68 -2.34 -29.60
CA THR A 77 -28.37 -3.24 -28.69
C THR A 77 -28.17 -2.87 -27.21
N CYS A 78 -27.13 -2.11 -26.87
CA CYS A 78 -26.90 -1.55 -25.54
C CYS A 78 -27.29 -0.06 -25.53
N LEU A 79 -28.57 0.21 -25.79
CA LEU A 79 -29.12 1.54 -25.55
C LEU A 79 -29.35 1.69 -24.05
N ALA A 80 -28.75 2.72 -23.46
CA ALA A 80 -29.10 3.10 -22.10
C ALA A 80 -30.62 3.38 -22.06
N PRO A 81 -31.37 2.84 -21.09
CA PRO A 81 -32.77 3.16 -20.95
C PRO A 81 -32.95 4.67 -20.77
N PRO A 82 -34.07 5.25 -21.22
CA PRO A 82 -34.34 6.67 -20.98
C PRO A 82 -34.20 6.96 -19.48
N LYS A 83 -33.51 8.04 -19.15
CA LYS A 83 -33.34 8.51 -17.77
C LYS A 83 -34.72 8.50 -17.10
N PRO A 84 -34.92 7.79 -15.99
CA PRO A 84 -36.18 7.80 -15.27
C PRO A 84 -36.61 9.25 -14.99
N PRO A 85 -37.89 9.62 -15.17
CA PRO A 85 -38.37 10.92 -14.76
C PRO A 85 -38.18 11.05 -13.24
N VAL A 86 -37.20 11.86 -12.84
CA VAL A 86 -36.93 12.17 -11.42
C VAL A 86 -37.94 13.21 -10.95
N SER A 87 -39.18 12.79 -10.71
CA SER A 87 -40.19 13.62 -10.02
C SER A 87 -40.13 13.47 -8.49
N ASP A 88 -39.40 12.47 -8.00
CA ASP A 88 -39.18 12.24 -6.57
C ASP A 88 -37.78 12.72 -6.18
N LEU A 89 -37.72 13.61 -5.20
CA LEU A 89 -36.48 14.05 -4.58
C LEU A 89 -35.86 12.87 -3.84
N VAL A 90 -34.70 12.38 -4.30
CA VAL A 90 -33.90 11.42 -3.54
C VAL A 90 -33.30 12.14 -2.34
N GLY A 91 -33.68 11.72 -1.14
CA GLY A 91 -33.08 12.19 0.11
C GLY A 91 -31.92 11.30 0.51
N LEU A 92 -30.73 11.88 0.73
CA LEU A 92 -29.63 11.18 1.39
C LEU A 92 -29.81 11.29 2.89
N VAL A 93 -29.70 10.15 3.57
CA VAL A 93 -29.60 10.07 5.04
C VAL A 93 -28.29 9.39 5.40
N PRO A 94 -27.66 9.74 6.54
CA PRO A 94 -26.48 9.02 7.01
C PRO A 94 -26.80 7.53 7.20
N ALA A 95 -26.00 6.65 6.59
CA ALA A 95 -26.16 5.21 6.74
C ALA A 95 -25.74 4.72 8.14
N TYR A 96 -24.77 5.40 8.77
CA TYR A 96 -24.26 5.13 10.11
C TYR A 96 -24.34 6.42 10.94
N PRO A 97 -25.50 6.75 11.52
CA PRO A 97 -25.70 8.00 12.25
C PRO A 97 -24.67 8.19 13.37
N GLY A 98 -24.06 9.38 13.42
CA GLY A 98 -23.08 9.73 14.47
C GLY A 98 -21.68 9.14 14.30
N ALA A 99 -21.46 8.24 13.33
CA ALA A 99 -20.13 7.71 13.04
C ALA A 99 -19.27 8.75 12.31
N THR A 100 -18.00 8.88 12.73
CA THR A 100 -16.99 9.71 12.07
C THR A 100 -15.72 8.90 11.92
N PHE A 101 -15.13 8.93 10.72
CA PHE A 101 -13.90 8.21 10.40
C PHE A 101 -12.85 9.21 9.95
N ALA A 102 -11.66 9.16 10.55
CA ALA A 102 -10.53 10.00 10.15
C ALA A 102 -9.84 9.37 8.94
N GLU A 103 -9.65 10.16 7.87
CA GLU A 103 -8.96 9.79 6.62
C GLU A 103 -9.27 8.35 6.14
N PRO A 104 -10.54 8.01 5.88
CA PRO A 104 -10.91 6.65 5.53
C PRO A 104 -10.34 6.24 4.16
N THR A 105 -9.71 5.06 4.10
CA THR A 105 -9.02 4.55 2.89
C THR A 105 -9.68 3.30 2.32
N ALA A 106 -10.30 2.47 3.16
CA ALA A 106 -11.08 1.30 2.74
C ALA A 106 -12.20 0.98 3.72
N ALA A 107 -13.23 0.30 3.23
CA ALA A 107 -14.34 -0.21 4.03
C ALA A 107 -14.75 -1.61 3.58
N ALA A 108 -15.11 -2.48 4.52
CA ALA A 108 -15.54 -3.83 4.24
C ALA A 108 -16.59 -4.33 5.26
N PHE A 109 -17.28 -5.40 4.89
CA PHE A 109 -18.17 -6.15 5.76
C PHE A 109 -17.57 -7.53 6.01
N ALA A 110 -17.73 -8.04 7.23
CA ALA A 110 -17.37 -9.41 7.55
C ALA A 110 -18.59 -10.33 7.39
N ALA A 111 -18.36 -11.56 6.92
CA ALA A 111 -19.42 -12.55 6.79
C ALA A 111 -20.10 -12.82 8.15
N GLY A 112 -21.43 -12.71 8.20
CA GLY A 112 -22.21 -12.92 9.43
C GLY A 112 -22.43 -11.64 10.27
N LEU A 113 -21.86 -10.50 9.87
CA LEU A 113 -22.03 -9.19 10.50
C LEU A 113 -22.58 -8.16 9.51
N ASP A 114 -23.70 -8.48 8.87
CA ASP A 114 -24.20 -7.77 7.67
C ASP A 114 -24.56 -6.30 7.87
N SER A 115 -24.75 -5.85 9.12
CA SER A 115 -25.05 -4.45 9.46
C SER A 115 -23.82 -3.68 9.96
N ARG A 116 -22.69 -4.34 10.16
CA ARG A 116 -21.47 -3.74 10.70
C ARG A 116 -20.49 -3.45 9.57
N VAL A 117 -20.26 -2.16 9.32
CA VAL A 117 -19.17 -1.73 8.44
C VAL A 117 -17.91 -1.61 9.26
N TYR A 118 -16.80 -2.11 8.71
CA TYR A 118 -15.46 -1.84 9.19
C TYR A 118 -14.80 -0.85 8.25
N VAL A 119 -14.18 0.19 8.82
CA VAL A 119 -13.57 1.28 8.07
C VAL A 119 -12.17 1.50 8.61
N VAL A 120 -11.17 1.43 7.73
CA VAL A 120 -9.80 1.77 8.07
C VAL A 120 -9.50 3.23 7.78
N GLY A 121 -8.78 3.87 8.69
CA GLY A 121 -8.24 5.21 8.53
C GLY A 121 -6.75 5.17 8.24
N LYS A 122 -6.29 6.08 7.38
CA LYS A 122 -4.92 6.13 6.84
C LYS A 122 -3.83 6.04 7.90
N GLU A 123 -4.02 6.69 9.06
CA GLU A 123 -3.05 6.71 10.17
C GLU A 123 -2.84 5.35 10.85
N GLY A 124 -3.66 4.33 10.57
CA GLY A 124 -3.53 2.99 11.15
C GLY A 124 -4.64 2.60 12.11
N PHE A 125 -5.78 3.30 12.08
CA PHE A 125 -6.95 2.92 12.88
C PHE A 125 -7.91 2.04 12.09
N LEU A 126 -8.51 1.06 12.75
CA LEU A 126 -9.69 0.35 12.29
C LEU A 126 -10.86 0.69 13.21
N TRP A 127 -11.95 1.14 12.63
CA TRP A 127 -13.21 1.39 13.32
C TRP A 127 -14.29 0.47 12.80
N TRP A 128 -15.30 0.16 13.62
CA TRP A 128 -16.57 -0.37 13.14
C TRP A 128 -17.75 0.52 13.53
N ALA A 129 -18.81 0.50 12.73
CA ALA A 129 -20.07 1.16 13.03
C ALA A 129 -21.26 0.31 12.58
N GLU A 130 -22.39 0.48 13.26
CA GLU A 130 -23.68 -0.14 12.92
C GLU A 130 -24.78 0.95 12.91
N PRO A 131 -25.78 0.87 12.02
CA PRO A 131 -26.82 1.89 11.90
C PRO A 131 -27.60 2.15 13.19
N GLU A 132 -27.87 1.10 13.96
CA GLU A 132 -28.73 1.14 15.16
C GLU A 132 -27.95 1.45 16.45
N VAL A 133 -26.63 1.24 16.47
CA VAL A 133 -25.77 1.51 17.64
C VAL A 133 -25.43 2.99 17.74
N GLY A 134 -25.16 3.61 16.58
CA GLY A 134 -24.72 5.00 16.47
C GLY A 134 -23.27 5.21 16.87
N GLY A 135 -22.57 6.10 16.16
CA GLY A 135 -21.14 6.32 16.38
C GLY A 135 -20.23 5.27 15.75
N ALA A 136 -18.93 5.41 16.00
CA ALA A 136 -17.90 4.46 15.59
C ALA A 136 -17.15 3.95 16.82
N THR A 137 -16.80 2.67 16.81
CA THR A 137 -16.06 1.98 17.87
C THR A 137 -14.68 1.59 17.34
N LEU A 138 -13.62 1.84 18.11
CA LEU A 138 -12.26 1.44 17.73
C LEU A 138 -12.12 -0.08 17.86
N ALA A 139 -11.69 -0.74 16.79
CA ALA A 139 -11.44 -2.18 16.73
C ALA A 139 -9.96 -2.56 16.75
N LEU A 140 -9.09 -1.72 16.16
CA LEU A 140 -7.64 -1.94 16.13
C LEU A 140 -6.91 -0.61 16.00
N ASP A 141 -5.78 -0.48 16.69
CA ASP A 141 -4.86 0.65 16.59
C ASP A 141 -3.48 0.14 16.19
N LEU A 142 -3.01 0.55 15.02
CA LEU A 142 -1.67 0.27 14.47
C LEU A 142 -0.87 1.58 14.26
N THR A 143 -1.25 2.67 14.91
CA THR A 143 -0.56 3.96 14.76
C THR A 143 0.90 3.95 15.22
N ASP A 144 1.28 2.95 16.04
CA ASP A 144 2.65 2.76 16.50
C ASP A 144 3.63 2.30 15.41
N ARG A 145 3.11 1.77 14.30
CA ARG A 145 3.90 1.19 13.20
C ARG A 145 3.58 1.76 11.82
N VAL A 146 2.35 2.20 11.60
CA VAL A 146 1.92 2.71 10.30
C VAL A 146 2.56 4.07 10.02
N VAL A 147 3.12 4.22 8.82
CA VAL A 147 3.57 5.52 8.31
C VAL A 147 2.47 6.08 7.40
N SER A 148 1.99 7.28 7.73
CA SER A 148 0.94 8.00 6.98
C SER A 148 1.53 9.24 6.31
N GLU A 149 1.87 9.13 5.02
CA GLU A 149 2.42 10.21 4.20
C GLU A 149 2.04 9.95 2.74
N ALA A 150 1.55 10.95 2.00
CA ALA A 150 1.12 10.79 0.60
C ALA A 150 0.19 9.57 0.37
N ASP A 151 0.55 8.58 -0.45
CA ASP A 151 -0.25 7.35 -0.65
C ASP A 151 0.02 6.26 0.41
N MET A 152 0.97 6.49 1.33
CA MET A 152 1.25 5.58 2.43
C MET A 152 0.22 5.67 3.54
N GLY A 153 -0.06 4.53 4.15
CA GLY A 153 -0.90 4.43 5.33
C GLY A 153 -1.42 3.01 5.50
N LEU A 154 -2.47 2.86 6.30
CA LEU A 154 -3.33 1.70 6.25
C LEU A 154 -4.33 1.89 5.10
N VAL A 155 -4.22 1.09 4.05
CA VAL A 155 -4.89 1.35 2.76
C VAL A 155 -5.72 0.19 2.22
N GLY A 156 -5.58 -1.02 2.79
CA GLY A 156 -6.35 -2.19 2.38
C GLY A 156 -6.93 -2.95 3.56
N LEU A 157 -8.14 -3.49 3.35
CA LEU A 157 -8.90 -4.28 4.31
C LEU A 157 -9.63 -5.41 3.58
N ALA A 158 -9.48 -6.65 4.05
CA ALA A 158 -10.27 -7.78 3.64
C ALA A 158 -10.55 -8.72 4.82
N PHE A 159 -11.75 -9.28 4.89
CA PHE A 159 -12.07 -10.35 5.84
C PHE A 159 -11.83 -11.72 5.20
N ASP A 160 -11.43 -12.68 6.03
CA ASP A 160 -11.47 -14.09 5.64
C ASP A 160 -12.91 -14.49 5.28
N PRO A 161 -13.16 -15.21 4.16
CA PRO A 161 -14.51 -15.64 3.78
C PRO A 161 -15.23 -16.43 4.87
N ASP A 162 -14.47 -17.15 5.71
CA ASP A 162 -14.98 -17.92 6.86
C ASP A 162 -14.74 -17.17 8.18
N PHE A 163 -14.84 -15.83 8.19
CA PHE A 163 -14.58 -14.97 9.36
C PHE A 163 -15.26 -15.45 10.65
N ALA A 164 -16.51 -15.90 10.56
CA ALA A 164 -17.26 -16.40 11.72
C ALA A 164 -16.58 -17.61 12.43
N VAL A 165 -15.68 -18.32 11.73
CA VAL A 165 -14.90 -19.44 12.26
C VAL A 165 -13.47 -19.03 12.55
N THR A 166 -12.85 -18.24 11.67
CA THR A 166 -11.41 -17.93 11.75
C THR A 166 -11.10 -16.71 12.60
N GLY A 167 -12.05 -15.78 12.72
CA GLY A 167 -11.85 -14.45 13.28
C GLY A 167 -10.83 -13.61 12.50
N ALA A 168 -10.48 -14.00 11.27
CA ALA A 168 -9.32 -13.47 10.57
C ALA A 168 -9.64 -12.31 9.62
N MET A 169 -8.78 -11.31 9.66
CA MET A 169 -8.79 -10.14 8.77
C MET A 169 -7.39 -9.96 8.19
N TYR A 170 -7.31 -9.40 6.99
CA TYR A 170 -6.07 -9.04 6.31
C TYR A 170 -6.03 -7.53 6.12
N LEU A 171 -4.91 -6.92 6.49
CA LEU A 171 -4.66 -5.49 6.31
C LEU A 171 -3.44 -5.29 5.41
N ALA A 172 -3.54 -4.30 4.52
CA ALA A 172 -2.42 -3.82 3.72
C ALA A 172 -2.03 -2.41 4.18
N TYR A 173 -0.78 -2.25 4.61
CA TYR A 173 -0.31 -1.00 5.19
C TYR A 173 1.18 -0.73 4.95
N ASN A 174 1.59 0.52 5.16
CA ASN A 174 2.97 0.94 5.03
C ASN A 174 3.63 1.22 6.39
N LEU A 175 4.92 0.91 6.49
CA LEU A 175 5.74 1.11 7.68
C LEU A 175 7.17 1.46 7.29
N SER A 176 7.95 2.04 8.20
CA SER A 176 9.36 2.30 7.95
C SER A 176 10.17 0.98 7.95
N CYS A 177 11.34 0.98 7.31
CA CYS A 177 12.25 -0.15 7.37
C CYS A 177 12.72 -0.48 8.80
N GLU A 178 12.83 0.51 9.68
CA GLU A 178 13.14 0.30 11.10
C GLU A 178 12.00 -0.47 11.79
N ALA A 179 10.75 -0.07 11.58
CA ALA A 179 9.59 -0.77 12.12
C ALA A 179 9.48 -2.21 11.56
N ALA A 180 9.74 -2.39 10.26
CA ALA A 180 9.76 -3.71 9.64
C ALA A 180 10.84 -4.62 10.26
N ALA A 181 12.03 -4.09 10.55
CA ALA A 181 13.11 -4.85 11.20
C ALA A 181 12.74 -5.34 12.61
N LEU A 182 11.96 -4.56 13.38
CA LEU A 182 11.50 -4.96 14.73
C LEU A 182 10.55 -6.17 14.71
N THR A 183 9.92 -6.42 13.57
CA THR A 183 8.94 -7.49 13.38
C THR A 183 9.49 -8.67 12.56
N GLY A 184 10.81 -8.73 12.38
CA GLY A 184 11.49 -9.87 11.73
C GLY A 184 11.68 -9.75 10.22
N ALA A 185 11.42 -8.58 9.63
CA ALA A 185 11.52 -8.33 8.19
C ALA A 185 12.76 -7.47 7.80
N ALA A 186 13.86 -7.62 8.53
CA ALA A 186 15.05 -6.77 8.37
C ALA A 186 15.70 -6.89 6.97
N ASP A 187 15.60 -8.05 6.33
CA ASP A 187 16.23 -8.32 5.04
C ASP A 187 15.42 -7.79 3.83
N VAL A 188 14.22 -7.25 4.04
CA VAL A 188 13.38 -6.70 2.97
C VAL A 188 13.95 -5.39 2.43
N CYS A 189 14.56 -4.60 3.30
CA CYS A 189 15.03 -3.27 2.98
C CYS A 189 16.50 -3.25 2.55
N PRO A 190 16.90 -2.32 1.65
CA PRO A 190 18.30 -2.02 1.47
C PRO A 190 18.94 -1.56 2.79
N ALA A 191 20.21 -1.92 2.98
CA ALA A 191 21.00 -1.43 4.10
C ALA A 191 21.07 0.11 4.09
N PRO A 192 21.14 0.77 5.26
CA PRO A 192 21.26 2.23 5.31
C PRO A 192 22.44 2.74 4.47
N GLY A 193 22.18 3.74 3.62
CA GLY A 193 23.14 4.27 2.65
C GLY A 193 23.24 3.46 1.35
N GLN A 194 22.40 2.45 1.14
CA GLN A 194 22.31 1.66 -0.10
C GLN A 194 20.97 1.84 -0.83
N GLU A 195 20.11 2.74 -0.35
CA GLU A 195 18.82 3.08 -0.94
C GLU A 195 18.92 3.89 -2.24
N ASN A 196 20.12 4.29 -2.70
CA ASN A 196 20.32 5.06 -3.93
C ASN A 196 19.44 6.33 -4.03
N GLY A 197 19.16 6.98 -2.90
CA GLY A 197 18.32 8.19 -2.82
C GLY A 197 16.82 7.92 -2.67
N TYR A 198 16.40 6.66 -2.61
CA TYR A 198 15.01 6.26 -2.41
C TYR A 198 14.63 6.18 -0.91
N ALA A 199 13.33 6.22 -0.63
CA ALA A 199 12.83 6.05 0.72
C ALA A 199 13.07 4.63 1.24
N ARG A 200 13.21 4.51 2.56
CA ARG A 200 13.35 3.22 3.26
C ARG A 200 12.02 2.85 3.92
N ASN A 201 11.05 2.52 3.08
CA ASN A 201 9.69 2.13 3.46
C ASN A 201 9.39 0.68 3.05
N VAL A 202 8.44 0.07 3.73
CA VAL A 202 7.92 -1.25 3.43
C VAL A 202 6.42 -1.15 3.21
N SER A 203 5.94 -1.94 2.26
CA SER A 203 4.54 -2.30 2.12
C SER A 203 4.34 -3.69 2.69
N ARG A 204 3.36 -3.82 3.59
CA ARG A 204 3.07 -5.05 4.32
C ARG A 204 1.65 -5.50 4.10
N ILE A 205 1.46 -6.82 3.96
CA ILE A 205 0.18 -7.48 4.13
C ILE A 205 0.30 -8.40 5.34
N SER A 206 -0.60 -8.21 6.32
CA SER A 206 -0.64 -9.01 7.53
C SER A 206 -2.03 -9.54 7.82
N ARG A 207 -2.09 -10.68 8.48
CA ARG A 207 -3.30 -11.24 9.06
C ARG A 207 -3.39 -10.88 10.55
N PHE A 208 -4.57 -10.48 11.00
CA PHE A 208 -4.92 -10.25 12.40
C PHE A 208 -6.11 -11.12 12.79
N ARG A 209 -6.28 -11.40 14.09
CA ARG A 209 -7.39 -12.20 14.63
C ARG A 209 -8.20 -11.42 15.65
N SER A 210 -9.50 -11.64 15.59
CA SER A 210 -10.46 -11.29 16.64
C SER A 210 -10.83 -12.55 17.43
N GLU A 211 -10.92 -12.41 18.75
CA GLU A 211 -11.42 -13.45 19.67
C GLU A 211 -12.84 -13.16 20.19
N ASP A 212 -13.40 -11.98 19.88
CA ASP A 212 -14.67 -11.48 20.39
C ASP A 212 -15.73 -11.28 19.31
N GLY A 213 -15.57 -11.96 18.17
CA GLY A 213 -16.54 -11.93 17.08
C GLY A 213 -16.48 -10.65 16.24
N GLY A 214 -15.36 -9.93 16.28
CA GLY A 214 -15.10 -8.73 15.48
C GLY A 214 -15.39 -7.41 16.22
N ASP A 215 -15.59 -7.43 17.53
CA ASP A 215 -15.67 -6.19 18.30
C ASP A 215 -14.26 -5.54 18.39
N THR A 216 -13.22 -6.35 18.57
CA THR A 216 -11.81 -5.94 18.60
C THR A 216 -10.89 -6.95 17.88
N PHE A 217 -9.70 -6.49 17.50
CA PHE A 217 -8.62 -7.33 16.96
C PHE A 217 -7.34 -7.10 17.77
N GLU A 218 -6.60 -8.17 18.02
CA GLU A 218 -5.39 -8.11 18.85
C GLU A 218 -4.18 -7.70 17.99
N PRO A 219 -3.49 -6.57 18.26
CA PRO A 219 -2.29 -6.17 17.52
C PRO A 219 -1.17 -7.23 17.54
N GLU A 220 -1.06 -7.97 18.64
CA GLU A 220 -0.06 -9.03 18.84
C GLU A 220 -0.40 -10.33 18.12
N SER A 221 -1.62 -10.47 17.59
CA SER A 221 -2.01 -11.61 16.75
C SER A 221 -1.46 -11.52 15.33
N GLU A 222 -0.72 -10.46 15.02
CA GLU A 222 -0.18 -10.19 13.69
C GLU A 222 0.64 -11.36 13.14
N GLU A 223 0.25 -11.82 11.97
CA GLU A 223 1.03 -12.72 11.14
C GLU A 223 1.35 -12.06 9.81
N ILE A 224 2.65 -11.82 9.58
CA ILE A 224 3.15 -11.19 8.35
C ILE A 224 3.01 -12.18 7.20
N ILE A 225 2.27 -11.79 6.16
CA ILE A 225 2.06 -12.60 4.95
C ILE A 225 3.04 -12.20 3.85
N LEU A 226 3.21 -10.89 3.65
CA LEU A 226 4.07 -10.34 2.62
C LEU A 226 4.68 -9.03 3.08
N ASP A 227 5.96 -8.86 2.78
CA ASP A 227 6.64 -7.57 2.82
C ASP A 227 7.29 -7.28 1.47
N SER A 228 7.20 -6.03 1.04
CA SER A 228 7.84 -5.52 -0.17
C SER A 228 8.44 -4.15 0.09
N TRP A 229 9.71 -3.96 -0.25
CA TRP A 229 10.34 -2.65 -0.15
C TRP A 229 9.69 -1.65 -1.11
N GLN A 230 9.48 -0.43 -0.62
CA GLN A 230 8.92 0.69 -1.35
C GLN A 230 9.95 1.81 -1.45
N PRO A 231 10.40 2.16 -2.67
CA PRO A 231 11.40 3.20 -2.88
C PRO A 231 10.82 4.63 -2.76
N GLY A 232 9.50 4.79 -2.66
CA GLY A 232 8.82 6.08 -2.61
C GLY A 232 7.74 6.15 -1.54
N ILE A 233 7.03 7.28 -1.54
CA ILE A 233 5.85 7.55 -0.70
C ILE A 233 4.54 7.47 -1.48
N ASP A 234 4.64 7.28 -2.81
CA ASP A 234 3.54 7.19 -3.76
C ASP A 234 3.49 5.79 -4.40
N HIS A 235 2.38 5.45 -5.06
CA HIS A 235 2.18 4.17 -5.76
C HIS A 235 2.36 2.93 -4.85
N THR A 236 1.69 2.95 -3.71
CA THR A 236 1.78 1.91 -2.68
C THR A 236 0.91 0.68 -3.00
N VAL A 237 0.75 -0.23 -2.04
CA VAL A 237 0.20 -1.61 -2.19
C VAL A 237 -1.26 -1.75 -2.64
N ASN A 238 -1.94 -0.67 -3.04
CA ASN A 238 -3.35 -0.70 -3.44
C ASN A 238 -3.64 0.00 -4.78
N GLN A 239 -2.66 0.05 -5.69
CA GLN A 239 -2.82 0.56 -7.06
C GLN A 239 -3.02 -0.57 -8.07
#